data_AF-A0A803M6X5-F1
#
_entry.id   AF-A0A803M6X5-F1
#
_cell.length_a   1.000
_cell.length_b   1.000
_cell.length_c   1.000
_cell.angle_alpha   90.00
_cell.angle_beta   90.00
_cell.angle_gamma   90.00
#
_symmetry.space_group_name_H-M   'P 1'
#
loop_
_entity.id
_entity.type
_entity.pdbx_description
1 polymer ?
#
loop_
_entity_poly.entity_id
_entity_poly.type
_entity_poly.pdbx_seq_one_letter_code
_entity_poly.pdbx_strand_id
1 'polypeptide(L)'
;MPLHKEVSFMTDTVRAEFINKRKHPDFLKRSNQARDNRLSGQTLEKFDPGHRQGSISTPQVVKKMAKKKDGILPTAAEVYESTHSVCVGNDEVELMGDKSQKVMGEYMEKLEEYKNKGIEINPDKVYLEVVGGQKKGKVYGLGSASQMYYKSDPTSQSTASSSTPSMISQLSSQVDELKKMAEENHNKVEGSQKIAAESLKCAKEFVENHEIEKATWKKEKLAMQKTLQEMASLVKQVYRPYKPPTPAVTRSRDTTK
;
A
#
# COMPACT_ATOMS: atom_id res chain seq x y z
N MET A 1 4.17 34.51 -15.30
CA MET A 1 4.17 33.03 -15.30
C MET A 1 5.59 32.55 -15.48
N PRO A 2 6.15 31.74 -14.57
CA PRO A 2 7.49 31.21 -14.74
C PRO A 2 7.52 30.32 -15.97
N LEU A 3 8.39 30.64 -16.93
CA LEU A 3 8.67 29.78 -18.08
C LEU A 3 9.02 28.39 -17.57
N HIS A 4 8.35 27.40 -18.15
CA HIS A 4 8.58 25.97 -17.91
C HIS A 4 10.08 25.71 -17.81
N LYS A 5 10.57 25.27 -16.64
CA LYS A 5 11.92 24.70 -16.52
C LYS A 5 12.05 23.63 -17.60
N GLU A 6 13.06 23.74 -18.45
CA GLU A 6 13.33 22.77 -19.52
C GLU A 6 13.56 21.40 -18.89
N VAL A 7 12.51 20.60 -18.90
CA VAL A 7 12.63 19.16 -18.62
C VAL A 7 13.27 18.58 -19.87
N SER A 8 14.53 18.14 -19.77
CA SER A 8 15.35 17.61 -20.86
C SER A 8 14.89 16.23 -21.36
N PHE A 9 13.58 15.98 -21.42
CA PHE A 9 13.04 14.68 -21.85
C PHE A 9 13.30 14.42 -23.35
N MET A 10 13.63 15.46 -24.12
CA MET A 10 13.76 15.42 -25.57
C MET A 10 14.89 16.36 -26.01
N THR A 11 15.77 15.87 -26.88
CA THR A 11 16.86 16.70 -27.46
C THR A 11 16.29 17.75 -28.40
N ASP A 12 17.03 18.85 -28.61
CA ASP A 12 16.59 19.95 -29.49
C ASP A 12 16.32 19.49 -30.92
N THR A 13 17.12 18.53 -31.42
CA THR A 13 16.91 17.92 -32.74
C THR A 13 15.57 17.21 -32.83
N VAL A 14 15.25 16.36 -31.84
CA VAL A 14 13.97 15.63 -31.81
C VAL A 14 12.79 16.60 -31.63
N ARG A 15 12.98 17.66 -30.84
CA ARG A 15 11.99 18.73 -30.68
C ARG A 15 11.72 19.44 -32.01
N ALA A 16 12.77 19.81 -32.74
CA ALA A 16 12.65 20.47 -34.04
C ALA A 16 11.96 19.58 -35.07
N GLU A 17 12.33 18.30 -35.15
CA GLU A 17 11.66 17.32 -36.00
C GLU A 17 10.18 17.15 -35.63
N PHE A 18 9.86 17.07 -34.34
CA PHE A 18 8.47 16.97 -33.87
C PHE A 18 7.64 18.19 -34.29
N ILE A 19 8.17 19.40 -34.12
CA ILE A 19 7.50 20.64 -34.55
C ILE A 19 7.30 20.65 -36.07
N ASN A 20 8.29 20.22 -36.85
CA ASN A 20 8.16 20.12 -38.31
C ASN A 20 7.10 19.09 -38.73
N LYS A 21 7.03 17.93 -38.08
CA LYS A 21 5.97 16.94 -38.33
C LYS A 21 4.57 17.48 -38.06
N ARG A 22 4.40 18.37 -37.07
CA ARG A 22 3.11 19.03 -36.78
C ARG A 22 2.68 20.05 -37.84
N LYS A 23 3.60 20.54 -38.67
CA LYS A 23 3.31 21.43 -39.80
C LYS A 23 2.96 20.67 -41.08
N HIS A 24 3.18 19.35 -41.12
CA HIS A 24 2.89 18.54 -42.30
C HIS A 24 1.39 18.57 -42.64
N PRO A 25 1.01 18.75 -43.92
CA PRO A 25 -0.39 18.89 -44.32
C PRO A 25 -1.27 17.73 -43.87
N ASP A 26 -0.77 16.49 -43.97
CA ASP A 26 -1.52 15.31 -43.50
C ASP A 26 -1.77 15.31 -41.99
N PHE A 27 -0.80 15.80 -41.20
CA PHE A 27 -0.98 15.92 -39.77
C PHE A 27 -2.04 16.98 -39.45
N LEU A 28 -1.98 18.14 -40.08
CA LEU A 28 -2.95 19.21 -39.91
C LEU A 28 -4.37 18.75 -40.30
N LYS A 29 -4.51 18.05 -41.42
CA LYS A 29 -5.79 17.47 -41.87
C LYS A 29 -6.37 16.51 -40.82
N ARG A 30 -5.58 15.54 -40.34
CA ARG A 30 -6.03 14.60 -39.29
C ARG A 30 -6.34 15.30 -37.98
N SER A 31 -5.52 16.28 -37.59
CA SER A 31 -5.69 17.04 -36.36
C SER A 31 -6.96 17.89 -36.40
N ASN A 32 -7.23 18.57 -37.51
CA ASN A 32 -8.44 19.35 -37.71
C ASN A 32 -9.67 18.45 -37.72
N GLN A 33 -9.63 17.33 -38.45
CA GLN A 33 -10.73 16.36 -38.42
C GLN A 33 -10.98 15.82 -37.00
N ALA A 34 -9.93 15.46 -36.25
CA ALA A 34 -10.06 14.99 -34.88
C ALA A 34 -10.62 16.08 -33.96
N ARG A 35 -10.24 17.35 -34.17
CA ARG A 35 -10.83 18.49 -33.46
C ARG A 35 -12.32 18.61 -33.81
N ASP A 36 -12.68 18.64 -35.08
CA ASP A 36 -14.06 18.82 -35.53
C ASP A 36 -14.95 17.64 -35.07
N ASN A 37 -14.41 16.41 -35.05
CA ASN A 37 -15.06 15.24 -34.47
C ASN A 37 -15.31 15.40 -32.96
N ARG A 38 -14.38 15.99 -32.21
CA ARG A 38 -14.56 16.25 -30.77
C ARG A 38 -15.64 17.29 -30.52
N LEU A 39 -15.79 18.26 -31.42
CA LEU A 39 -16.85 19.26 -31.34
C LEU A 39 -18.25 18.66 -31.59
N SER A 40 -18.35 17.42 -32.10
CA SER A 40 -19.62 16.70 -32.28
C SER A 40 -20.71 17.50 -33.00
N GLY A 41 -20.31 18.29 -34.01
CA GLY A 41 -21.22 19.16 -34.78
C GLY A 41 -21.44 20.56 -34.21
N GLN A 42 -20.82 20.89 -33.07
CA GLN A 42 -20.77 22.24 -32.53
C GLN A 42 -19.68 23.07 -33.22
N THR A 43 -19.83 24.39 -33.26
CA THR A 43 -18.80 25.29 -33.76
C THR A 43 -17.78 25.59 -32.67
N LEU A 44 -16.55 25.95 -33.06
CA LEU A 44 -15.49 26.37 -32.11
C LEU A 44 -15.93 27.54 -31.21
N GLU A 45 -16.77 28.44 -31.73
CA GLU A 45 -17.29 29.59 -30.98
C GLU A 45 -18.41 29.22 -29.99
N LYS A 46 -19.15 28.13 -30.23
CA LYS A 46 -20.26 27.66 -29.39
C LYS A 46 -20.02 26.24 -28.86
N PHE A 47 -18.76 25.90 -28.58
CA PHE A 47 -18.44 24.61 -28.01
C PHE A 47 -18.81 24.58 -26.53
N ASP A 48 -19.84 23.82 -26.21
CA ASP A 48 -20.20 23.45 -24.85
C ASP A 48 -19.69 22.02 -24.55
N PRO A 49 -18.66 21.87 -23.69
CA PRO A 49 -18.17 20.56 -23.29
C PRO A 49 -19.21 19.73 -22.53
N GLY A 50 -20.32 20.33 -22.08
CA GLY A 50 -21.41 19.70 -21.34
C GLY A 50 -21.04 19.22 -19.93
N HIS A 51 -19.75 19.13 -19.61
CA HIS A 51 -19.23 18.66 -18.32
C HIS A 51 -17.80 19.17 -18.07
N ARG A 52 -17.48 19.56 -16.83
CA ARG A 52 -16.21 20.24 -16.46
C ARG A 52 -15.26 19.45 -15.55
N GLN A 53 -15.56 18.20 -15.25
CA GLN A 53 -14.76 17.41 -14.32
C GLN A 53 -13.33 17.11 -14.80
N GLY A 54 -13.07 17.25 -16.11
CA GLY A 54 -11.78 16.88 -16.70
C GLY A 54 -11.44 15.42 -16.44
N SER A 55 -10.23 15.17 -15.93
CA SER A 55 -9.74 13.83 -15.58
C SER A 55 -10.08 13.36 -14.16
N ILE A 56 -10.71 14.20 -13.34
CA ILE A 56 -11.18 13.80 -12.01
C ILE A 56 -12.32 12.79 -12.20
N SER A 57 -12.50 11.83 -11.29
CA SER A 57 -13.66 10.92 -11.34
C SER A 57 -14.85 11.47 -10.54
N THR A 58 -16.07 11.13 -10.93
CA THR A 58 -17.27 11.61 -10.23
C THR A 58 -17.28 11.18 -8.75
N PRO A 59 -16.86 9.94 -8.37
CA PRO A 59 -16.70 9.59 -6.96
C PRO A 59 -15.69 10.46 -6.20
N GLN A 60 -14.64 10.94 -6.86
CA GLN A 60 -13.70 11.90 -6.24
C GLN A 60 -14.33 13.28 -6.06
N VAL A 61 -15.17 13.73 -6.99
CA VAL A 61 -15.95 14.97 -6.83
C VAL A 61 -16.87 14.84 -5.62
N VAL A 62 -17.62 13.74 -5.51
CA VAL A 62 -18.48 13.45 -4.35
C VAL A 62 -17.70 13.51 -3.05
N LYS A 63 -16.53 12.86 -2.99
CA LYS A 63 -15.66 12.88 -1.80
C LYS A 63 -15.18 14.28 -1.45
N LYS A 64 -14.87 15.13 -2.45
CA LYS A 64 -14.47 16.53 -2.22
C LYS A 64 -15.65 17.37 -1.71
N MET A 65 -16.84 17.19 -2.27
CA MET A 65 -18.05 17.89 -1.82
C MET A 65 -18.44 17.49 -0.41
N ALA A 66 -18.42 16.19 -0.10
CA ALA A 66 -18.72 15.71 1.25
C ALA A 66 -17.75 16.30 2.29
N LYS A 67 -16.45 16.39 1.97
CA LYS A 67 -15.48 17.06 2.85
C LYS A 67 -15.78 18.55 3.08
N LYS A 68 -16.35 19.24 2.10
CA LYS A 68 -16.78 20.64 2.25
C LYS A 68 -18.06 20.78 3.06
N LYS A 69 -18.88 19.73 3.10
CA LYS A 69 -20.15 19.65 3.86
C LYS A 69 -19.98 18.85 5.17
N ASP A 70 -18.83 18.98 5.84
CA ASP A 70 -18.55 18.31 7.13
C ASP A 70 -18.79 16.78 7.14
N GLY A 71 -18.55 16.12 6.01
CA GLY A 71 -18.73 14.67 5.83
C GLY A 71 -20.12 14.25 5.36
N ILE A 72 -21.07 15.18 5.19
CA ILE A 72 -22.40 14.89 4.68
C ILE A 72 -22.32 14.56 3.19
N LEU A 73 -22.89 13.43 2.79
CA LEU A 73 -22.94 13.01 1.39
C LEU A 73 -23.81 14.02 0.59
N PRO A 74 -23.30 14.67 -0.46
CA PRO A 74 -24.10 15.53 -1.33
C PRO A 74 -25.15 14.71 -2.07
N THR A 75 -26.24 15.32 -2.52
CA THR A 75 -27.25 14.61 -3.33
C THR A 75 -26.74 14.37 -4.75
N ALA A 76 -27.38 13.43 -5.46
CA ALA A 76 -27.11 13.16 -6.87
C ALA A 76 -27.24 14.43 -7.73
N ALA A 77 -28.25 15.25 -7.47
CA ALA A 77 -28.49 16.49 -8.20
C ALA A 77 -27.40 17.55 -7.93
N GLU A 78 -26.95 17.70 -6.68
CA GLU A 78 -25.86 18.63 -6.34
C GLU A 78 -24.54 18.25 -7.03
N VAL A 79 -24.26 16.95 -7.15
CA VAL A 79 -23.08 16.45 -7.86
C VAL A 79 -23.20 16.69 -9.36
N TYR A 80 -24.41 16.52 -9.90
CA TYR A 80 -24.69 16.84 -11.30
C TYR A 80 -24.46 18.34 -11.57
N GLU A 81 -25.06 19.20 -10.76
CA GLU A 81 -24.90 20.66 -10.83
C GLU A 81 -23.43 21.05 -10.74
N SER A 82 -22.70 20.55 -9.72
CA SER A 82 -21.26 20.86 -9.56
C SER A 82 -20.39 20.44 -10.74
N THR A 83 -20.82 19.45 -11.53
CA THR A 83 -20.03 18.92 -12.65
C THR A 83 -20.49 19.47 -14.01
N HIS A 84 -21.69 20.02 -14.09
CA HIS A 84 -22.34 20.54 -15.30
C HIS A 84 -22.62 22.05 -15.20
N SER A 85 -21.77 22.78 -14.46
CA SER A 85 -21.90 24.23 -14.29
C SER A 85 -20.57 24.98 -14.37
N VAL A 86 -20.65 26.31 -14.46
CA VAL A 86 -19.55 27.26 -14.50
C VAL A 86 -19.71 28.27 -13.36
N CYS A 87 -18.63 28.61 -12.68
CA CYS A 87 -18.64 29.76 -11.77
C CYS A 87 -18.59 31.05 -12.59
N VAL A 88 -19.60 31.92 -12.43
CA VAL A 88 -19.73 33.19 -13.18
C VAL A 88 -19.29 34.41 -12.34
N GLY A 89 -19.11 34.22 -11.03
CA GLY A 89 -18.61 35.21 -10.07
C GLY A 89 -19.12 34.87 -8.66
N ASN A 90 -18.54 35.44 -7.58
CA ASN A 90 -18.97 35.37 -6.17
C ASN A 90 -19.92 34.20 -5.79
N ASP A 91 -19.49 32.96 -6.02
CA ASP A 91 -20.23 31.71 -5.75
C ASP A 91 -21.52 31.47 -6.57
N GLU A 92 -21.85 32.33 -7.53
CA GLU A 92 -22.88 32.08 -8.55
C GLU A 92 -22.41 31.04 -9.57
N VAL A 93 -23.30 30.09 -9.80
CA VAL A 93 -23.07 28.90 -10.62
C VAL A 93 -24.12 28.89 -11.73
N GLU A 94 -23.68 28.87 -12.98
CA GLU A 94 -24.55 28.80 -14.15
C GLU A 94 -24.42 27.42 -14.82
N LEU A 95 -25.56 26.80 -15.10
CA LEU A 95 -25.60 25.48 -15.76
C LEU A 95 -25.14 25.58 -17.21
N MET A 96 -24.31 24.62 -17.61
CA MET A 96 -23.78 24.53 -18.96
C MET A 96 -24.74 23.79 -19.89
N GLY A 97 -25.20 24.51 -20.89
CA GLY A 97 -25.92 23.94 -22.01
C GLY A 97 -27.37 23.63 -21.72
N ASP A 98 -28.14 23.65 -22.80
CA ASP A 98 -29.59 23.44 -22.79
C ASP A 98 -29.98 22.13 -22.08
N LYS A 99 -29.13 21.11 -22.18
CA LYS A 99 -29.40 19.81 -21.56
C LYS A 99 -29.28 19.84 -20.04
N SER A 100 -28.26 20.50 -19.49
CA SER A 100 -28.08 20.57 -18.04
C SER A 100 -29.12 21.49 -17.40
N GLN A 101 -29.43 22.60 -18.09
CA GLN A 101 -30.53 23.50 -17.73
C GLN A 101 -31.87 22.75 -17.70
N LYS A 102 -32.17 21.97 -18.74
CA LYS A 102 -33.40 21.16 -18.81
C LYS A 102 -33.48 20.12 -17.68
N VAL A 103 -32.41 19.36 -17.44
CA VAL A 103 -32.38 18.33 -16.38
C VAL A 103 -32.62 18.94 -15.01
N MET A 104 -31.92 20.04 -14.69
CA MET A 104 -32.10 20.68 -13.38
C MET A 104 -33.43 21.41 -13.24
N GLY A 105 -33.95 22.00 -14.32
CA GLY A 105 -35.28 22.60 -14.35
C GLY A 105 -36.38 21.58 -14.06
N GLU A 106 -36.40 20.45 -14.77
CA GLU A 106 -37.35 19.35 -14.54
C GLU A 106 -37.21 18.77 -13.12
N TYR A 107 -35.99 18.72 -12.58
CA TYR A 107 -35.74 18.28 -11.21
C TYR A 107 -36.35 19.21 -10.16
N MET A 108 -36.15 20.52 -10.31
CA MET A 108 -36.72 21.52 -9.40
C MET A 108 -38.25 21.55 -9.50
N GLU A 109 -38.80 21.48 -10.71
CA GLU A 109 -40.25 21.42 -10.95
C GLU A 109 -40.88 20.21 -10.25
N LYS A 110 -40.31 19.01 -10.39
CA LYS A 110 -40.82 17.82 -9.70
C LYS A 110 -40.72 17.92 -8.19
N LEU A 111 -39.63 18.47 -7.65
CA LEU A 111 -39.51 18.68 -6.20
C LEU A 111 -40.61 19.60 -5.67
N GLU A 112 -40.92 20.68 -6.38
CA GLU A 112 -42.02 21.58 -6.03
C GLU A 112 -43.38 20.89 -6.15
N GLU A 113 -43.61 20.10 -7.19
CA GLU A 113 -44.85 19.31 -7.32
C GLU A 113 -45.07 18.37 -6.13
N TYR A 114 -44.05 17.62 -5.72
CA TYR A 114 -44.16 16.71 -4.58
C TYR A 114 -44.41 17.47 -3.28
N LYS A 115 -43.74 18.61 -3.09
CA LYS A 115 -43.97 19.50 -1.95
C LYS A 115 -45.41 20.03 -1.92
N ASN A 116 -45.95 20.45 -3.06
CA ASN A 116 -47.34 20.93 -3.20
C ASN A 116 -48.37 19.82 -2.95
N LYS A 117 -48.02 18.57 -3.29
CA LYS A 117 -48.84 17.37 -3.00
C LYS A 117 -48.69 16.89 -1.55
N GLY A 118 -47.82 17.51 -0.74
CA GLY A 118 -47.53 17.10 0.64
C GLY A 118 -46.79 15.76 0.74
N ILE A 119 -46.14 15.33 -0.34
CA ILE A 119 -45.41 14.06 -0.39
C ILE A 119 -43.94 14.31 -0.05
N GLU A 120 -43.47 13.73 1.04
CA GLU A 120 -42.05 13.71 1.37
C GLU A 120 -41.34 12.66 0.50
N ILE A 121 -40.56 13.12 -0.48
CA ILE A 121 -39.82 12.26 -1.40
C ILE A 121 -38.31 12.47 -1.23
N ASN A 122 -37.56 11.38 -1.36
CA ASN A 122 -36.10 11.46 -1.37
C ASN A 122 -35.62 12.18 -2.65
N PRO A 123 -34.83 13.26 -2.54
CA PRO A 123 -34.35 14.03 -3.69
C PRO A 123 -33.56 13.20 -4.71
N ASP A 124 -32.82 12.17 -4.29
CA ASP A 124 -32.06 11.32 -5.20
C ASP A 124 -32.99 10.47 -6.09
N LYS A 125 -34.17 10.07 -5.57
CA LYS A 125 -35.17 9.35 -6.38
C LYS A 125 -35.78 10.24 -7.45
N VAL A 126 -36.04 11.50 -7.12
CA VAL A 126 -36.54 12.49 -8.08
C VAL A 126 -35.53 12.71 -9.19
N TYR A 127 -34.24 12.89 -8.85
CA TYR A 127 -33.19 13.02 -9.84
C TYR A 127 -33.10 11.78 -10.74
N LEU A 128 -33.17 10.58 -10.17
CA LEU A 128 -33.14 9.32 -10.93
C LEU A 128 -34.29 9.25 -11.95
N GLU A 129 -35.48 9.69 -11.57
CA GLU A 129 -36.65 9.72 -12.45
C GLU A 129 -36.47 10.71 -13.60
N VAL A 130 -36.03 11.94 -13.31
CA VAL A 130 -35.80 13.00 -14.31
C VAL A 130 -34.80 12.56 -15.37
N VAL A 131 -33.71 11.92 -14.95
CA VAL A 131 -32.67 11.47 -15.89
C VAL A 131 -33.01 10.15 -16.61
N GLY A 132 -34.22 9.62 -16.42
CA GLY A 132 -34.72 8.44 -17.12
C GLY A 132 -34.23 7.10 -16.53
N GLY A 133 -33.84 7.07 -15.26
CA GLY A 133 -33.46 5.86 -14.55
C GLY A 133 -32.01 5.39 -14.81
N GLN A 134 -31.80 4.09 -14.59
CA GLN A 134 -30.49 3.45 -14.78
C GLN A 134 -30.43 2.75 -16.15
N LYS A 135 -29.43 3.07 -16.96
CA LYS A 135 -29.13 2.37 -18.21
C LYS A 135 -27.79 1.66 -18.10
N LYS A 136 -27.79 0.33 -18.26
CA LYS A 136 -26.58 -0.52 -18.08
C LYS A 136 -25.88 -0.29 -16.73
N GLY A 137 -26.66 -0.15 -15.65
CA GLY A 137 -26.17 0.10 -14.30
C GLY A 137 -25.58 1.50 -14.05
N LYS A 138 -25.71 2.42 -15.02
CA LYS A 138 -25.21 3.80 -14.92
C LYS A 138 -26.36 4.78 -14.95
N VAL A 139 -26.20 5.87 -14.20
CA VAL A 139 -27.12 7.01 -14.22
C VAL A 139 -26.47 8.14 -14.99
N TYR A 140 -27.25 8.83 -15.81
CA TYR A 140 -26.78 9.96 -16.59
C TYR A 140 -26.19 11.05 -15.68
N GLY A 141 -25.05 11.61 -16.09
CA GLY A 141 -24.33 12.64 -15.34
C GLY A 141 -23.57 12.15 -14.10
N LEU A 142 -23.84 10.95 -13.59
CA LEU A 142 -23.17 10.40 -12.39
C LEU A 142 -22.11 9.34 -12.69
N GLY A 143 -22.23 8.65 -13.83
CA GLY A 143 -21.27 7.62 -14.23
C GLY A 143 -21.19 6.49 -13.20
N SER A 144 -19.99 6.22 -12.66
CA SER A 144 -19.77 5.20 -11.63
C SER A 144 -20.17 5.62 -10.21
N ALA A 145 -20.40 6.92 -9.97
CA ALA A 145 -20.87 7.40 -8.67
C ALA A 145 -22.34 7.04 -8.41
N SER A 146 -23.08 6.56 -9.42
CA SER A 146 -24.48 6.14 -9.27
C SER A 146 -24.68 5.12 -8.15
N GLN A 147 -23.71 4.22 -7.94
CA GLN A 147 -23.75 3.19 -6.90
C GLN A 147 -23.75 3.76 -5.47
N MET A 148 -23.30 5.01 -5.29
CA MET A 148 -23.30 5.69 -3.99
C MET A 148 -24.71 6.13 -3.57
N TYR A 149 -25.59 6.37 -4.54
CA TYR A 149 -26.95 6.90 -4.33
C TYR A 149 -28.02 5.82 -4.50
N TYR A 150 -27.78 4.92 -5.46
CA TYR A 150 -28.76 3.93 -5.88
C TYR A 150 -28.18 2.54 -5.65
N LYS A 151 -28.71 1.86 -4.64
CA LYS A 151 -28.44 0.44 -4.46
C LYS A 151 -29.04 -0.30 -5.64
N SER A 152 -28.22 -1.06 -6.36
CA SER A 152 -28.75 -2.05 -7.29
C SER A 152 -29.45 -3.11 -6.45
N ASP A 153 -30.73 -3.36 -6.71
CA ASP A 153 -31.37 -4.54 -6.16
C ASP A 153 -30.56 -5.76 -6.62
N PRO A 154 -30.15 -6.68 -5.71
CA PRO A 154 -29.41 -7.88 -6.09
C PRO A 154 -30.18 -8.74 -7.10
N THR A 155 -31.49 -8.55 -7.20
CA THR A 155 -32.42 -9.22 -8.12
C THR A 155 -32.36 -8.69 -9.56
N SER A 156 -31.78 -7.51 -9.82
CA SER A 156 -31.66 -6.92 -11.16
C SER A 156 -30.26 -7.04 -11.77
N GLN A 157 -29.50 -8.07 -11.41
CA GLN A 157 -28.46 -8.61 -12.30
C GLN A 157 -29.11 -9.25 -13.54
N SER A 158 -29.76 -8.43 -14.36
CA SER A 158 -30.11 -8.84 -15.72
C SER A 158 -28.82 -8.98 -16.53
N THR A 159 -28.41 -10.23 -16.67
CA THR A 159 -27.95 -10.80 -17.94
C THR A 159 -26.99 -9.90 -18.71
N ALA A 160 -25.80 -9.69 -18.16
CA ALA A 160 -24.65 -9.42 -19.01
C ALA A 160 -24.47 -10.65 -19.92
N SER A 161 -24.81 -10.45 -21.17
CA SER A 161 -24.65 -11.35 -22.31
C SER A 161 -23.46 -12.31 -22.13
N SER A 162 -23.80 -13.60 -22.17
CA SER A 162 -22.91 -14.74 -22.39
C SER A 162 -21.87 -14.43 -23.46
N SER A 163 -20.67 -14.06 -23.03
CA SER A 163 -19.43 -14.03 -23.82
C SER A 163 -18.25 -13.82 -22.87
N THR A 164 -17.97 -14.82 -22.03
CA THR A 164 -16.61 -15.30 -21.66
C THR A 164 -16.73 -16.36 -20.56
N PRO A 165 -17.11 -17.61 -20.89
CA PRO A 165 -16.86 -18.74 -19.97
C PRO A 165 -15.37 -18.93 -19.64
N SER A 166 -14.47 -18.35 -20.45
CA SER A 166 -13.01 -18.45 -20.31
C SER A 166 -12.45 -17.68 -19.10
N MET A 167 -12.84 -16.43 -18.87
CA MET A 167 -12.17 -15.58 -17.87
C MET A 167 -12.52 -15.95 -16.42
N ILE A 168 -13.77 -16.35 -16.16
CA ILE A 168 -14.19 -16.77 -14.82
C ILE A 168 -13.51 -18.09 -14.43
N SER A 169 -13.44 -19.05 -15.37
CA SER A 169 -12.73 -20.32 -15.14
C SER A 169 -11.22 -20.11 -14.90
N GLN A 170 -10.60 -19.19 -15.67
CA GLN A 170 -9.19 -18.82 -15.48
C GLN A 170 -8.94 -18.16 -14.11
N LEU A 171 -9.81 -17.25 -13.67
CA LEU A 171 -9.68 -16.61 -12.36
C LEU A 171 -9.94 -17.59 -11.21
N SER A 172 -10.93 -18.48 -11.33
CA SER A 172 -11.19 -19.52 -10.32
C SER A 172 -9.99 -20.48 -10.20
N SER A 173 -9.43 -20.93 -11.32
CA SER A 173 -8.22 -21.77 -11.34
C SER A 173 -7.03 -21.09 -10.66
N GLN A 174 -6.83 -19.78 -10.88
CA GLN A 174 -5.76 -19.02 -10.24
C GLN A 174 -5.98 -18.85 -8.73
N VAL A 175 -7.22 -18.67 -8.29
CA VAL A 175 -7.57 -18.57 -6.86
C VAL A 175 -7.32 -19.90 -6.15
N ASP A 176 -7.72 -21.02 -6.76
CA ASP A 176 -7.50 -22.35 -6.20
C ASP A 176 -6.01 -22.71 -6.12
N GLU A 177 -5.23 -22.35 -7.15
CA GLU A 177 -3.78 -22.56 -7.17
C GLU A 177 -3.05 -21.70 -6.13
N LEU A 178 -3.45 -20.43 -5.98
CA LEU A 178 -2.94 -19.54 -4.93
C LEU A 178 -3.27 -20.05 -3.53
N LYS A 179 -4.48 -20.59 -3.33
CA LYS A 179 -4.90 -21.16 -2.05
C LYS A 179 -4.04 -22.37 -1.69
N LYS A 180 -3.78 -23.26 -2.65
CA LYS A 180 -2.90 -24.42 -2.45
C LYS A 180 -1.46 -24.01 -2.12
N MET A 181 -0.91 -23.03 -2.83
CA MET A 181 0.44 -22.50 -2.53
C MET A 181 0.52 -21.87 -1.14
N ALA A 182 -0.52 -21.14 -0.72
CA ALA A 182 -0.57 -20.56 0.61
C ALA A 182 -0.59 -21.63 1.72
N GLU A 183 -1.35 -22.70 1.53
CA GLU A 183 -1.43 -23.83 2.46
C GLU A 183 -0.11 -24.62 2.53
N GLU A 184 0.52 -24.90 1.38
CA GLU A 184 1.85 -25.51 1.34
C GLU A 184 2.93 -24.64 2.01
N ASN A 185 2.90 -23.32 1.79
CA ASN A 185 3.82 -22.39 2.43
C ASN A 185 3.60 -22.33 3.95
N HIS A 186 2.35 -22.33 4.41
CA HIS A 186 2.03 -22.38 5.83
C HIS A 186 2.65 -23.62 6.49
N ASN A 187 2.45 -24.81 5.89
CA ASN A 187 3.00 -26.07 6.39
C ASN A 187 4.54 -26.08 6.40
N LYS A 188 5.19 -25.50 5.37
CA LYS A 188 6.66 -25.37 5.31
C LYS A 188 7.20 -24.42 6.38
N VAL A 189 6.53 -23.29 6.62
CA VAL A 189 6.91 -22.32 7.64
C VAL A 189 6.77 -22.94 9.03
N GLU A 190 5.66 -23.65 9.29
CA GLU A 190 5.43 -24.35 10.56
C GLU A 190 6.50 -25.42 10.81
N GLY A 191 6.82 -26.24 9.80
CA GLY A 191 7.89 -27.22 9.88
C GLY A 191 9.27 -26.60 10.15
N SER A 192 9.58 -25.49 9.48
CA SER A 192 10.84 -24.75 9.67
C SER A 192 10.92 -24.13 11.07
N GLN A 193 9.80 -23.61 11.59
CA GLN A 193 9.72 -23.08 12.96
C GLN A 193 9.99 -24.16 14.00
N LYS A 194 9.46 -25.36 13.80
CA LYS A 194 9.69 -26.50 14.71
C LYS A 194 11.16 -26.91 14.73
N ILE A 195 11.79 -27.04 13.56
CA ILE A 195 13.22 -27.37 13.45
C ILE A 195 14.09 -26.27 14.10
N ALA A 196 13.75 -25.00 13.90
CA ALA A 196 14.45 -23.88 14.52
C ALA A 196 14.31 -23.90 16.06
N ALA A 197 13.13 -24.22 16.58
CA ALA A 197 12.89 -24.34 18.02
C ALA A 197 13.66 -25.50 18.65
N GLU A 198 13.71 -26.67 17.99
CA GLU A 198 14.49 -27.82 18.43
C GLU A 198 16.00 -27.53 18.41
N SER A 199 16.48 -26.86 17.36
CA SER A 199 17.89 -26.43 17.25
C SER A 199 18.27 -25.44 18.34
N LEU A 200 17.40 -24.47 18.63
CA LEU A 200 17.58 -23.51 19.72
C LEU A 200 17.64 -24.22 21.09
N LYS A 201 16.79 -25.22 21.31
CA LYS A 201 16.79 -26.02 22.54
C LYS A 201 18.11 -26.79 22.70
N CYS A 202 18.55 -27.49 21.65
CA CYS A 202 19.83 -28.21 21.64
C CYS A 202 21.03 -27.28 21.93
N ALA A 203 21.05 -26.09 21.33
CA ALA A 203 22.10 -25.11 21.58
C ALA A 203 22.12 -24.62 23.04
N LYS A 204 20.95 -24.41 23.66
CA LYS A 204 20.85 -24.03 25.08
C LYS A 204 21.37 -25.13 26.00
N GLU A 205 20.99 -26.38 25.76
CA GLU A 205 21.46 -27.53 26.53
C GLU A 205 22.99 -27.71 26.41
N PHE A 206 23.55 -27.48 25.22
CA PHE A 206 25.00 -27.52 25.02
C PHE A 206 25.75 -26.47 25.85
N VAL A 207 25.25 -25.24 25.88
CA VAL A 207 25.84 -24.15 26.68
C VAL A 207 25.79 -24.47 28.17
N GLU A 208 24.63 -24.95 28.66
CA GLU A 208 24.47 -25.32 30.07
C GLU A 208 25.41 -26.46 30.48
N ASN A 209 25.52 -27.51 29.67
CA ASN A 209 26.44 -28.62 29.91
C ASN A 209 27.90 -28.16 29.98
N HIS A 210 28.31 -27.28 29.06
CA HIS A 210 29.65 -26.72 29.06
C HIS A 210 29.93 -25.85 30.29
N GLU A 211 28.94 -25.10 30.79
CA GLU A 211 29.07 -24.35 32.04
C GLU A 211 29.22 -25.27 33.26
N ILE A 212 28.45 -26.36 33.31
CA ILE A 212 28.54 -27.39 34.36
C ILE A 212 29.93 -28.03 34.35
N GLU A 213 30.42 -28.47 33.18
CA GLU A 213 31.75 -29.07 33.04
C GLU A 213 32.87 -28.10 33.45
N LYS A 214 32.75 -26.83 33.05
CA LYS A 214 33.70 -25.79 33.48
C LYS A 214 33.68 -25.58 35.00
N ALA A 215 32.52 -25.71 35.65
CA ALA A 215 32.40 -25.59 37.09
C ALA A 215 32.97 -26.82 37.83
N THR A 216 32.75 -28.04 37.31
CA THR A 216 33.33 -29.27 37.88
C THR A 216 34.84 -29.25 37.78
N TRP A 217 35.39 -28.90 36.61
CA TRP A 217 36.84 -28.77 36.39
C TRP A 217 37.48 -27.77 37.35
N LYS A 218 36.83 -26.62 37.60
CA LYS A 218 37.30 -25.63 38.59
C LYS A 218 37.34 -26.20 40.00
N LYS A 219 36.32 -26.96 40.42
CA LYS A 219 36.27 -27.60 41.74
C LYS A 219 37.38 -28.66 41.89
N GLU A 220 37.56 -29.51 40.88
CA GLU A 220 38.60 -30.54 40.87
C GLU A 220 40.00 -29.94 40.93
N LYS A 221 40.27 -28.90 40.12
CA LYS A 221 41.53 -28.16 40.14
C LYS A 221 41.83 -27.59 41.54
N LEU A 222 40.82 -27.02 42.20
CA LEU A 222 40.97 -26.49 43.56
C LEU A 222 41.25 -27.60 44.58
N ALA A 223 40.58 -28.74 44.47
CA ALA A 223 40.83 -29.90 45.32
C ALA A 223 42.26 -30.43 45.16
N MET A 224 42.75 -30.56 43.93
CA MET A 224 44.12 -30.98 43.64
C MET A 224 45.16 -29.98 44.18
N GLN A 225 44.87 -28.67 44.08
CA GLN A 225 45.75 -27.66 44.67
C GLN A 225 45.82 -27.79 46.19
N LYS A 226 44.68 -28.07 46.84
CA LYS A 226 44.62 -28.28 48.30
C LYS A 226 45.41 -29.52 48.73
N THR A 227 45.27 -30.64 48.03
CA THR A 227 46.03 -31.87 48.34
C THR A 227 47.53 -31.67 48.16
N LEU A 228 47.97 -30.95 47.12
CA LEU A 228 49.37 -30.58 46.93
C LEU A 228 49.89 -29.70 48.08
N GLN A 229 49.09 -28.76 48.58
CA GLN A 229 49.45 -27.92 49.71
C GLN A 229 49.55 -28.73 51.03
N GLU A 230 48.66 -29.70 51.24
CA GLU A 230 48.70 -30.63 52.36
C GLU A 230 49.96 -31.51 52.30
N MET A 231 50.27 -32.11 51.15
CA MET A 231 51.51 -32.89 50.96
C MET A 231 52.77 -32.05 51.18
N ALA A 232 52.81 -30.83 50.64
CA ALA A 232 53.95 -29.92 50.86
C ALA A 232 54.13 -29.57 52.35
N SER A 233 53.03 -29.44 53.10
CA SER A 233 53.07 -29.20 54.55
C SER A 233 53.58 -30.41 55.32
N LEU A 234 53.17 -31.62 54.93
CA LEU A 234 53.66 -32.88 55.51
C LEU A 234 55.16 -33.05 55.26
N VAL A 235 55.63 -32.83 54.03
CA VAL A 235 57.07 -32.91 53.69
C VAL A 235 57.87 -31.91 54.52
N LYS A 236 57.37 -30.68 54.73
CA LYS A 236 58.03 -29.70 55.61
C LYS A 236 58.10 -30.13 57.07
N GLN A 237 57.10 -30.87 57.58
CA GLN A 237 57.14 -31.40 58.96
C GLN A 237 58.14 -32.55 59.13
N VAL A 238 58.33 -33.39 58.11
CA VAL A 238 59.26 -34.53 58.14
C VAL A 238 60.71 -34.10 57.86
N TYR A 239 60.90 -32.98 57.17
CA TYR A 239 62.22 -32.48 56.81
C TYR A 239 62.97 -31.88 58.02
N ARG A 240 63.92 -32.65 58.59
CA ARG A 240 64.92 -32.12 59.53
C ARG A 240 66.11 -31.54 58.76
N PRO A 241 66.46 -30.27 58.93
CA PRO A 241 67.62 -29.70 58.27
C PRO A 241 68.90 -30.39 58.76
N TYR A 242 69.68 -30.91 57.82
CA TYR A 242 70.98 -31.52 58.07
C TYR A 242 71.95 -30.46 58.61
N LYS A 243 72.49 -30.68 59.83
CA LYS A 243 73.61 -29.90 60.36
C LYS A 243 74.91 -30.64 60.06
N PRO A 244 75.79 -30.12 59.19
CA PRO A 244 77.08 -30.76 58.93
C PRO A 244 77.98 -30.69 60.18
N PRO A 245 78.78 -31.73 60.46
CA PRO A 245 79.68 -31.77 61.61
C PRO A 245 80.86 -30.79 61.42
N THR A 246 81.24 -30.12 62.51
CA THR A 246 82.33 -29.14 62.57
C THR A 246 83.68 -29.84 62.37
N PRO A 247 84.55 -29.40 61.44
CA PRO A 247 85.81 -30.09 61.19
C PRO A 247 86.82 -29.86 62.32
N ALA A 248 87.43 -30.97 62.79
CA ALA A 248 88.48 -30.97 63.80
C ALA A 248 89.83 -30.56 63.19
N VAL A 249 90.56 -29.71 63.90
CA VAL A 249 91.88 -29.18 63.55
C VAL A 249 92.93 -30.31 63.58
N THR A 250 93.56 -30.60 62.44
CA THR A 250 94.70 -31.52 62.33
C THR A 250 96.00 -30.79 62.68
N ARG A 251 96.69 -31.29 63.70
CA ARG A 251 98.04 -30.86 64.09
C ARG A 251 99.06 -31.68 63.29
N SER A 252 99.83 -31.02 62.44
CA SER A 252 100.90 -31.63 61.65
C SER A 252 102.01 -32.16 62.56
N ARG A 253 102.55 -33.34 62.22
CA ARG A 253 103.87 -33.79 62.70
C ARG A 253 104.77 -33.99 61.50
N ASP A 254 105.69 -33.04 61.36
CA ASP A 254 106.99 -33.21 60.73
C ASP A 254 107.76 -34.37 61.36
N THR A 255 108.49 -35.11 60.51
CA THR A 255 109.91 -35.50 60.66
C THR A 255 110.25 -36.44 59.50
N THR A 256 111.04 -36.04 58.50
CA THR A 256 112.52 -36.07 58.43
C THR A 256 113.14 -37.46 58.64
N LYS A 257 113.40 -38.20 57.56
CA LYS A 257 114.73 -38.40 56.92
C LYS A 257 114.58 -39.29 55.70
#